data_AF-A0A975JAT6-F1
#
_entry.id   AF-A0A975JAT6-F1
#
_cell.length_a   1.000
_cell.length_b   1.000
_cell.length_c   1.000
_cell.angle_alpha   90.00
_cell.angle_beta   90.00
_cell.angle_gamma   90.00
#
_symmetry.space_group_name_H-M   'P 1'
#
loop_
_entity.id
_entity.type
_entity.pdbx_description
1 polymer ?
#
loop_
_entity_poly.entity_id
_entity_poly.type
_entity_poly.pdbx_seq_one_letter_code
_entity_poly.pdbx_strand_id
1 'polypeptide(L)'
;MRGLSIVCVLVATAAGADADKKAALIDAMNAEGCKMTTSRANEVMPELGIDRATAIRLSREMMAEGIATFAEDEETLLLLPPACTS
;
A
#
# COMPACT_ATOMS: atom_id res chain seq x y z
N MET A 1 -15.76 -43.76 15.69
CA MET A 1 -14.32 -43.62 15.36
C MET A 1 -14.12 -42.28 14.67
N ARG A 2 -13.31 -41.42 15.31
CA ARG A 2 -12.46 -40.37 14.74
C ARG A 2 -13.13 -39.24 13.92
N GLY A 3 -13.22 -38.08 14.58
CA GLY A 3 -13.56 -36.80 13.97
C GLY A 3 -12.51 -36.35 12.97
N LEU A 4 -12.99 -35.74 11.89
CA LEU A 4 -12.17 -35.11 10.87
C LEU A 4 -12.10 -33.62 11.23
N SER A 5 -11.17 -33.25 12.12
CA SER A 5 -10.82 -31.84 12.31
C SER A 5 -10.11 -31.36 11.04
N ILE A 6 -10.82 -30.61 10.21
CA ILE A 6 -10.25 -29.80 9.14
C ILE A 6 -9.47 -28.68 9.82
N VAL A 7 -8.17 -28.90 10.02
CA VAL A 7 -7.24 -27.84 10.39
C VAL A 7 -6.99 -27.04 9.11
N CYS A 8 -7.78 -25.98 8.91
CA CYS A 8 -7.52 -24.98 7.89
C CYS A 8 -6.28 -24.20 8.35
N VAL A 9 -5.09 -24.65 7.94
CA VAL A 9 -3.86 -23.88 8.11
C VAL A 9 -4.00 -22.66 7.21
N LEU A 10 -4.47 -21.53 7.78
CA LEU A 10 -4.28 -20.22 7.17
C LEU A 10 -2.77 -19.98 7.13
N VAL A 11 -2.15 -20.39 6.04
CA VAL A 11 -0.87 -19.81 5.63
C VAL A 11 -1.18 -18.35 5.31
N ALA A 12 -0.89 -17.45 6.24
CA ALA A 12 -0.82 -16.03 5.94
C ALA A 12 0.32 -15.85 4.93
N THR A 13 -0.03 -15.86 3.65
CA THR A 13 0.90 -15.66 2.55
C THR A 13 1.37 -14.21 2.57
N ALA A 14 2.64 -13.97 2.23
CA ALA A 14 3.21 -12.62 2.13
C ALA A 14 2.38 -11.67 1.24
N ALA A 15 1.60 -12.22 0.30
CA ALA A 15 0.64 -11.48 -0.53
C ALA A 15 -0.46 -10.78 0.27
N GLY A 16 -0.93 -11.37 1.39
CA GLY A 16 -1.94 -10.74 2.26
C GLY A 16 -1.35 -9.56 3.04
N ALA A 17 -0.14 -9.72 3.58
CA ALA A 17 0.55 -8.65 4.30
C ALA A 17 0.87 -7.45 3.41
N ASP A 18 1.13 -7.67 2.13
CA ASP A 18 1.35 -6.58 1.16
C ASP A 18 0.07 -5.88 0.74
N ALA A 19 -1.05 -6.60 0.63
CA ALA A 19 -2.36 -6.00 0.38
C ALA A 19 -2.76 -5.06 1.53
N ASP A 20 -2.54 -5.47 2.78
CA ASP A 20 -2.80 -4.64 3.97
C ASP A 20 -1.92 -3.38 3.95
N LYS A 21 -0.64 -3.51 3.58
CA LYS A 21 0.28 -2.36 3.45
C LYS A 21 -0.09 -1.43 2.30
N LYS A 22 -0.58 -1.96 1.18
CA LYS A 22 -1.08 -1.15 0.06
C LYS A 22 -2.28 -0.32 0.49
N ALA A 23 -3.23 -0.93 1.21
CA ALA A 23 -4.36 -0.21 1.77
C ALA A 23 -3.92 0.88 2.75
N ALA A 24 -2.99 0.57 3.67
CA ALA A 24 -2.44 1.55 4.61
C ALA A 24 -1.73 2.73 3.90
N LEU A 25 -1.00 2.48 2.81
CA LEU A 25 -0.40 3.52 1.99
C LEU A 25 -1.46 4.40 1.33
N ILE A 26 -2.51 3.80 0.74
CA ILE A 26 -3.63 4.54 0.12
C ILE A 26 -4.33 5.42 1.16
N ASP A 27 -4.60 4.89 2.36
CA ASP A 27 -5.23 5.64 3.45
C ASP A 27 -4.36 6.82 3.90
N ALA A 28 -3.06 6.61 4.05
CA ALA A 28 -2.11 7.67 4.39
C ALA A 28 -2.07 8.78 3.31
N MET A 29 -2.10 8.41 2.03
CA MET A 29 -2.17 9.38 0.94
C MET A 29 -3.50 10.13 0.92
N ASN A 30 -4.63 9.46 1.19
CA ASN A 30 -5.93 10.10 1.30
C ASN A 30 -5.98 11.10 2.47
N ALA A 31 -5.34 10.78 3.60
CA ALA A 31 -5.21 11.71 4.73
C ALA A 31 -4.44 13.00 4.39
N GLU A 32 -3.62 12.97 3.33
CA GLU A 32 -2.81 14.10 2.86
C GLU A 32 -3.30 14.70 1.53
N GLY A 33 -4.58 14.51 1.20
CA GLY A 33 -5.19 15.11 0.00
C GLY A 33 -4.79 14.40 -1.29
N CYS A 34 -4.60 13.08 -1.24
CA CYS A 34 -4.25 12.19 -2.34
C CYS A 34 -2.84 12.39 -2.92
N LYS A 35 -1.95 13.05 -2.18
CA LYS A 35 -0.58 13.31 -2.61
C LYS A 35 0.39 12.89 -1.52
N MET A 36 1.55 12.40 -1.92
CA MET A 36 2.61 12.02 -0.99
C MET A 36 3.97 12.21 -1.65
N THR A 37 4.79 13.08 -1.08
CA THR A 37 6.18 13.25 -1.54
C THR A 37 7.03 12.09 -1.03
N THR A 38 8.15 11.82 -1.70
CA THR A 38 9.12 10.83 -1.22
C THR A 38 9.63 11.16 0.20
N SER A 39 9.89 12.44 0.50
CA SER A 39 10.31 12.86 1.85
C SER A 39 9.27 12.50 2.89
N ARG A 40 7.99 12.80 2.61
CA ARG A 40 6.89 12.54 3.53
C ARG A 40 6.61 11.06 3.70
N ALA A 41 6.72 10.28 2.63
CA ALA A 41 6.66 8.82 2.70
C ALA A 41 7.76 8.25 3.62
N ASN A 42 8.99 8.79 3.59
CA ASN A 42 10.06 8.32 4.46
C ASN A 42 9.78 8.57 5.97
N GLU A 43 8.93 9.54 6.29
CA GLU A 43 8.50 9.81 7.67
C GLU A 43 7.33 8.91 8.09
N VAL A 44 6.30 8.80 7.25
CA VAL A 44 5.03 8.14 7.59
C VAL A 44 5.12 6.61 7.44
N MET A 45 5.78 6.11 6.39
CA MET A 45 5.79 4.67 6.07
C MET A 45 6.39 3.80 7.21
N PRO A 46 7.47 4.19 7.90
CA PRO A 46 7.98 3.42 9.03
C PRO A 46 6.98 3.26 10.18
N GLU A 47 6.16 4.28 10.44
CA GLU A 47 5.10 4.23 11.47
C GLU A 47 4.00 3.22 11.09
N LEU A 48 3.81 3.00 9.79
CA LEU A 48 2.89 2.00 9.23
C LEU A 48 3.53 0.60 9.09
N GLY A 49 4.79 0.42 9.50
CA GLY A 49 5.52 -0.84 9.30
C GLY A 49 5.85 -1.12 7.83
N ILE A 50 5.87 -0.08 6.99
CA ILE A 50 6.21 -0.14 5.57
C ILE A 50 7.65 0.35 5.42
N ASP A 51 8.57 -0.56 5.11
CA ASP A 51 9.93 -0.17 4.77
C ASP A 51 10.01 0.49 3.38
N ARG A 52 11.11 1.18 3.10
CA ARG A 52 11.31 1.91 1.84
C ARG A 52 11.23 1.00 0.60
N ALA A 53 11.75 -0.22 0.66
CA ALA A 53 11.74 -1.12 -0.49
C ALA A 53 10.30 -1.59 -0.80
N THR A 54 9.53 -1.87 0.24
CA THR A 54 8.11 -2.18 0.18
C THR A 54 7.31 -1.00 -0.35
N ALA A 55 7.54 0.22 0.17
CA ALA A 55 6.89 1.43 -0.34
C ALA A 55 7.13 1.62 -1.85
N ILE A 56 8.38 1.53 -2.31
CA ILE A 56 8.72 1.67 -3.75
C ILE A 56 8.00 0.60 -4.59
N ARG A 57 7.97 -0.64 -4.12
CA ARG A 57 7.30 -1.73 -4.82
C ARG A 57 5.79 -1.50 -4.89
N LEU A 58 5.16 -1.11 -3.78
CA LEU A 58 3.73 -0.81 -3.71
C LEU A 58 3.37 0.38 -4.60
N SER A 59 4.14 1.48 -4.59
CA SER A 59 3.93 2.60 -5.51
C SER A 59 3.96 2.15 -6.98
N ARG A 60 4.90 1.27 -7.34
CA ARG A 60 4.99 0.72 -8.71
C ARG A 60 3.81 -0.17 -9.07
N GLU A 61 3.35 -0.99 -8.14
CA GLU A 61 2.15 -1.80 -8.30
C GLU A 61 0.91 -0.93 -8.50
N MET A 62 0.74 0.10 -7.67
CA MET A 62 -0.36 1.06 -7.78
C MET A 62 -0.36 1.80 -9.13
N MET A 63 0.83 2.16 -9.63
CA MET A 63 0.96 2.75 -10.98
C MET A 63 0.62 1.74 -12.09
N ALA A 64 1.06 0.49 -11.97
CA ALA A 64 0.71 -0.56 -12.91
C ALA A 64 -0.79 -0.90 -12.91
N GLU A 65 -1.46 -0.76 -11.76
CA GLU A 65 -2.90 -0.89 -11.58
C GLU A 65 -3.68 0.35 -12.07
N GLY A 66 -3.00 1.44 -12.42
CA GLY A 66 -3.63 2.67 -12.89
C GLY A 66 -4.32 3.49 -11.79
N ILE A 67 -4.01 3.22 -10.52
CA ILE A 67 -4.60 3.93 -9.37
C ILE A 67 -3.69 5.01 -8.78
N ALA A 68 -2.44 5.09 -9.25
CA ALA A 68 -1.51 6.15 -8.89
C ALA A 68 -0.67 6.60 -10.10
N THR A 69 -0.11 7.80 -10.01
CA THR A 69 0.88 8.33 -10.95
C THR A 69 1.89 9.21 -10.22
N PHE A 70 3.05 9.46 -10.82
CA PHE A 70 3.87 10.58 -10.39
C PHE A 70 3.29 11.91 -10.89
N ALA A 71 3.49 12.97 -10.11
CA ALA A 71 3.34 14.34 -10.55
C ALA A 71 4.46 14.72 -11.54
N GLU A 72 4.39 15.94 -12.09
CA GLU A 72 5.39 16.45 -13.04
C GLU A 72 6.81 16.54 -12.44
N ASP A 73 6.92 16.60 -11.11
CA ASP A 73 8.20 16.63 -10.39
C ASP A 73 8.88 15.26 -10.29
N GLU A 74 8.24 14.17 -10.72
CA GLU A 74 8.70 12.78 -10.61
C GLU A 74 9.03 12.30 -9.18
N GLU A 75 8.68 13.09 -8.15
CA GLU A 75 9.01 12.83 -6.74
C GLU A 75 7.77 12.72 -5.85
N THR A 76 6.64 13.24 -6.32
CA THR A 76 5.34 13.21 -5.65
C THR A 76 4.45 12.15 -6.27
N LEU A 77 4.02 11.18 -5.47
CA LEU A 77 3.01 10.20 -5.86
C LEU A 77 1.62 10.79 -5.66
N LEU A 78 0.75 10.63 -6.66
CA LEU A 78 -0.63 11.07 -6.68
C LEU A 78 -1.55 9.85 -6.77
N LEU A 79 -2.59 9.80 -5.94
CA LEU A 79 -3.69 8.86 -6.15
C LEU A 79 -4.62 9.38 -7.24
N LEU A 80 -5.08 8.47 -8.11
CA LEU A 80 -6.06 8.73 -9.14
C LEU A 80 -7.45 8.29 -8.67
N PRO A 81 -8.55 8.91 -9.14
CA PRO A 81 -9.88 8.36 -8.94
C PRO A 81 -9.97 6.93 -9.53
N PRO A 82 -10.63 5.97 -8.86
CA PRO A 82 -11.44 6.11 -7.64
C PRO A 82 -10.66 5.92 -6.32
N ALA A 83 -9.34 5.68 -6.36
CA ALA A 83 -8.54 5.45 -5.14
C ALA A 83 -8.34 6.73 -4.31
N CYS A 84 -8.36 7.89 -4.95
CA CYS A 84 -8.44 9.19 -4.28
C CYS A 84 -9.88 9.50 -3.85
N THR A 85 -10.11 9.69 -2.56
CA THR A 85 -11.43 9.90 -1.94
C THR A 85 -11.48 11.07 -0.94
N SER A 86 -10.36 11.79 -0.77
CA SER A 86 -10.25 12.96 0.14
C SER A 86 -10.98 14.21 -0.36
#